data_AF-A0A9E2MJM4-F1
#
_entry.id   AF-A0A9E2MJM4-F1
#
_cell.length_a   1.000
_cell.length_b   1.000
_cell.length_c   1.000
_cell.angle_alpha   90.00
_cell.angle_beta   90.00
_cell.angle_gamma   90.00
#
_symmetry.space_group_name_H-M   'P 1'
#
loop_
_entity.id
_entity.type
_entity.pdbx_description
1 polymer ?
#
loop_
_entity_poly.entity_id
_entity_poly.type
_entity_poly.pdbx_seq_one_letter_code
_entity_poly.pdbx_strand_id
1 'polypeptide(L)' 'MYPALAVLAQVNAEHPGVQTLWVGGAGGIEADLVTAAGVPFEAIPAAGVHGVGLRALPGNV' A
#
# COMPACT_ATOMS: atom_id res chain seq x y z
N MET A 1 0.43 -12.39 -8.06
CA MET A 1 1.80 -12.35 -7.49
C MET A 1 1.93 -11.02 -6.75
N TYR A 2 2.45 -10.99 -5.52
CA TYR A 2 2.57 -9.79 -4.67
C TYR A 2 4.04 -9.46 -4.36
N PRO A 3 4.75 -8.77 -5.26
CA PRO A 3 6.20 -8.54 -5.13
C PRO A 3 6.60 -7.86 -3.81
N ALA A 4 5.80 -6.90 -3.33
CA ALA A 4 6.09 -6.16 -2.11
C ALA A 4 6.06 -7.05 -0.84
N LEU A 5 5.20 -8.08 -0.78
CA LEU A 5 5.22 -9.05 0.32
C LEU A 5 6.49 -9.91 0.31
N ALA A 6 6.99 -10.27 -0.88
CA ALA A 6 8.25 -11.03 -0.99
C ALA A 6 9.44 -10.20 -0.50
N VAL A 7 9.48 -8.91 -0.84
CA VAL A 7 10.50 -7.98 -0.33
C VAL A 7 10.39 -7.85 1.19
N LEU A 8 9.17 -7.69 1.73
CA LEU A 8 8.96 -7.60 3.18
C LEU A 8 9.44 -8.85 3.92
N ALA A 9 9.19 -10.04 3.36
CA ALA A 9 9.66 -11.29 3.94
C ALA A 9 11.20 -11.32 4.05
N GLN A 10 11.90 -10.89 3.00
CA GLN A 10 13.37 -10.81 3.00
C GLN A 10 13.88 -9.77 3.99
N VAL A 11 13.29 -8.58 4.04
CA VAL A 11 13.66 -7.50 4.96
C VAL A 11 13.53 -7.95 6.42
N ASN A 12 12.44 -8.66 6.76
CA ASN A 12 12.25 -9.18 8.11
C ASN A 12 13.26 -10.28 8.47
N ALA A 13 13.72 -11.07 7.49
CA ALA A 13 14.74 -12.09 7.70
C ALA A 13 16.13 -11.48 7.94
N GLU A 14 16.48 -10.42 7.20
CA GLU A 14 17.77 -9.72 7.33
C GLU A 14 17.82 -8.77 8.53
N HIS A 15 16.68 -8.20 8.92
CA HIS A 15 16.58 -7.21 9.99
C HIS A 15 15.49 -7.59 11.02
N PRO A 16 15.76 -8.55 11.91
CA PRO A 16 14.82 -8.94 12.96
C PRO A 16 14.42 -7.73 13.83
N GLY A 17 13.12 -7.45 13.91
CA GLY A 17 12.57 -6.36 14.72
C GLY A 17 12.38 -5.02 13.99
N VAL A 18 12.63 -4.96 12.68
CA VAL A 18 12.29 -3.79 11.87
C VAL A 18 10.78 -3.52 11.92
N GLN A 19 10.41 -2.28 12.20
CA GLN A 19 9.02 -1.84 12.16
C GLN A 19 8.67 -1.42 10.73
N THR A 20 7.60 -1.98 10.19
CA THR A 20 7.15 -1.70 8.83
C THR A 20 5.68 -1.28 8.83
N LEU A 21 5.37 -0.26 8.05
CA LEU A 21 4.02 0.19 7.74
C LEU A 21 3.78 0.02 6.24
N TRP A 22 2.68 -0.62 5.87
CA TRP A 22 2.23 -0.70 4.50
C TRP A 22 1.25 0.44 4.20
N VAL A 23 1.60 1.31 3.26
CA VAL A 23 0.74 2.42 2.83
C VAL A 23 0.12 2.06 1.48
N GLY A 24 -1.20 2.15 1.36
CA GLY A 24 -1.93 1.85 0.12
C GLY A 24 -3.13 2.74 -0.10
N GLY A 25 -3.70 2.69 -1.31
CA GLY A 25 -4.91 3.47 -1.62
C GLY A 25 -6.13 2.98 -0.84
N ALA A 26 -6.97 3.90 -0.40
CA ALA A 26 -8.28 3.57 0.15
C ALA A 26 -9.12 2.74 -0.84
N GLY A 27 -9.61 1.58 -0.41
CA GLY A 27 -10.32 0.63 -1.26
C GLY A 27 -9.42 -0.20 -2.19
N GLY A 28 -8.10 -0.16 -2.00
CA GLY A 28 -7.14 -0.97 -2.73
C GLY A 28 -7.25 -2.47 -2.41
N ILE A 29 -7.01 -3.30 -3.42
CA ILE A 29 -7.13 -4.76 -3.33
C ILE A 29 -6.09 -5.40 -2.39
N GLU A 30 -5.01 -4.70 -2.07
CA GLU A 30 -3.97 -5.23 -1.19
C GLU A 30 -4.30 -5.14 0.30
N ALA A 31 -5.27 -4.30 0.71
CA ALA A 31 -5.55 -4.04 2.13
C ALA A 31 -5.87 -5.33 2.91
N ASP A 32 -6.74 -6.17 2.37
CA ASP A 32 -7.15 -7.42 3.02
C ASP A 32 -5.98 -8.41 3.13
N LEU A 33 -5.16 -8.50 2.09
CA LEU A 33 -4.03 -9.42 2.01
C LEU A 33 -2.88 -9.01 2.95
N VAL A 34 -2.58 -7.72 3.03
CA VAL A 34 -1.53 -7.17 3.91
C VAL A 34 -1.95 -7.30 5.38
N THR A 35 -3.22 -7.03 5.68
CA THR A 35 -3.77 -7.21 7.02
C THR A 35 -3.77 -8.68 7.44
N ALA A 36 -4.12 -9.59 6.53
CA ALA A 36 -4.05 -11.04 6.78
C ALA A 36 -2.61 -11.54 7.01
N ALA A 37 -1.61 -10.88 6.42
CA ALA A 37 -0.19 -11.15 6.67
C ALA A 37 0.32 -10.54 8.00
N GLY A 38 -0.55 -9.88 8.78
CA GLY A 38 -0.21 -9.29 10.08
C GLY A 38 0.61 -8.00 9.99
N VAL A 39 0.65 -7.37 8.81
CA VAL A 39 1.41 -6.15 8.58
C VAL A 39 0.52 -4.94 8.84
N PRO A 40 0.97 -3.93 9.61
CA PRO A 40 0.23 -2.68 9.77
C PRO A 40 -0.07 -2.04 8.41
N PHE A 41 -1.32 -1.64 8.20
CA PHE A 41 -1.79 -1.01 6.95
C PHE A 41 -2.40 0.36 7.23
N GLU A 42 -2.01 1.36 6.42
CA GLU A 42 -2.60 2.68 6.41
C GLU A 42 -3.13 3.02 5.01
N ALA A 43 -4.42 3.33 4.95
CA ALA A 43 -5.08 3.77 3.74
C ALA A 43 -4.89 5.27 3.54
N ILE A 44 -4.38 5.66 2.38
CA ILE A 44 -4.33 7.06 1.95
C ILE A 44 -5.35 7.29 0.83
N PRO A 45 -5.95 8.50 0.75
CA PRO A 45 -6.78 8.89 -0.38
C PRO A 45 -5.89 9.01 -1.62
N ALA A 46 -5.73 7.91 -2.35
CA ALA A 46 -4.99 7.83 -3.59
C ALA A 46 -5.98 7.77 -4.75
N ALA A 47 -6.42 8.92 -5.24
CA ALA A 47 -7.06 9.03 -6.54
C ALA A 47 -5.98 9.18 -7.62
N GLY A 48 -6.01 8.32 -8.64
CA GLY A 48 -5.09 8.42 -9.76
C GLY A 48 -5.34 9.70 -10.58
N VAL A 49 -4.26 10.36 -11.00
CA VAL A 49 -4.32 11.46 -11.99
C VAL A 49 -4.36 10.93 -13.44
N HIS A 50 -4.18 9.63 -13.64
CA HIS A 50 -4.32 9.00 -14.94
C HIS A 50 -5.79 8.74 -15.26
N GLY A 51 -6.24 9.22 -16.43
CA GLY A 51 -7.61 8.99 -16.92
C GLY A 51 -8.65 10.02 -16.46
N VAL A 52 -8.25 11.03 -15.67
CA VAL A 52 -9.12 12.15 -15.30
C VAL A 52 -8.86 13.35 -16.23
N GLY A 53 -9.92 13.95 -16.76
CA GLY A 53 -9.80 15.19 -17.54
C GLY A 53 -9.35 16.36 -16.65
N LEU A 54 -8.81 17.44 -17.23
CA LEU A 54 -8.37 18.65 -16.48
C LEU A 54 -9.43 19.24 -15.53
N ARG A 55 -10.72 18.97 -15.77
CA ARG A 55 -11.86 19.39 -14.93
C ARG A 55 -12.23 18.41 -13.81
N ALA A 56 -11.70 17.20 -13.83
CA ALA A 56 -12.00 16.11 -12.91
C ALA A 56 -10.76 15.69 -12.10
N LEU A 57 -9.80 16.59 -11.94
CA LEU A 57 -8.66 16.39 -11.07
C LEU A 57 -9.18 16.06 -9.66
N PRO A 58 -8.71 14.96 -9.06
CA PRO A 58 -9.13 14.61 -7.72
C PRO A 58 -8.61 15.64 -6.72
N GLY A 59 -9.44 15.99 -5.73
CA GLY A 59 -9.15 17.01 -4.71
C GLY A 59 -8.17 16.58 -3.62
N ASN A 60 -7.34 15.57 -3.90
CA ASN A 60 -6.27 15.06 -3.04
C ASN A 60 -4.88 15.54 -3.52
N VAL A 61 -4.84 16.62 -4.32
CA VAL A 61 -3.63 17.36 -4.72
C VAL A 61 -3.30 18.50 -3.77
#